data_AF-A0A959FK93-F1
#
_entry.id   AF-A0A959FK93-F1
#
_cell.length_a   1.000
_cell.length_b   1.000
_cell.length_c   1.000
_cell.angle_alpha   90.00
_cell.angle_beta   90.00
_cell.angle_gamma   90.00
#
_symmetry.space_group_name_H-M   'P 1'
#
loop_
_entity.id
_entity.type
_entity.pdbx_description
1 polymer ?
#
loop_
_entity_poly.entity_id
_entity_poly.type
_entity_poly.pdbx_seq_one_letter_code
_entity_poly.pdbx_strand_id
1 'polypeptide(L)'
;MDPLAKRTSIVLVLLLLGLVGYLRYGAERCPCKDRISYADVGLNQGLLNLDRLFRPPDSATLAAIWHDWDRDSLTSDSVRMPLAFSYQADRKARLLAHYHAGEKHYGAVILPKDYDSTGHYPLLVWANGLNQRDPTVHLHSAPIQQLVRQLEEYFIVVPSYRGQALELNRRRYCSDGFFGDAFDGATDDALRLLEVTKGQFSSIDTQRIAVCGLSRGGTVALLMGARDTSLRGVVAIAGPTNFLSEDMFRRHNLQYRYQFLSRSTDLTDIRDKIIKSSPVYFIERYPQALLLIQGRNDKIVPVDQATAIMEQLEGRDPFTALINDNGHAFSNWPLVAEWIRQHTR
;
A
#
# COMPACT_ATOMS: atom_id res chain seq x y z
N MET A 1 2.46 -31.70 56.44
CA MET A 1 3.02 -30.81 55.38
C MET A 1 2.83 -29.37 55.84
N ASP A 2 3.92 -28.63 55.93
CA ASP A 2 3.96 -27.25 56.44
C ASP A 2 3.05 -26.31 55.60
N PRO A 3 2.10 -25.59 56.22
CA PRO A 3 1.26 -24.59 55.55
C PRO A 3 2.06 -23.51 54.82
N LEU A 4 3.26 -23.19 55.31
CA LEU A 4 4.15 -22.20 54.72
C LEU A 4 4.72 -22.69 53.37
N ALA A 5 5.15 -23.95 53.31
CA ALA A 5 5.67 -24.58 52.10
C ALA A 5 4.60 -24.67 50.98
N LYS A 6 3.33 -24.91 51.33
CA LYS A 6 2.22 -24.91 50.35
C LYS A 6 1.96 -23.52 49.75
N ARG A 7 2.03 -22.45 50.56
CA ARG A 7 1.85 -21.07 50.09
C ARG A 7 2.99 -20.64 49.17
N THR A 8 4.23 -20.97 49.50
CA THR A 8 5.41 -20.65 48.67
C THR A 8 5.35 -21.34 47.31
N SER A 9 4.94 -22.61 47.25
CA SER A 9 4.80 -23.35 45.99
C SER A 9 3.69 -22.79 45.09
N ILE A 10 2.56 -22.35 45.66
CA ILE A 10 1.47 -21.74 44.88
C ILE A 10 1.90 -20.39 44.30
N VAL A 11 2.60 -19.56 45.07
CA VAL A 11 3.14 -18.27 44.59
C VAL A 11 4.17 -18.48 43.48
N LEU A 12 5.05 -19.48 43.61
CA LEU A 12 6.04 -19.80 42.56
C LEU A 12 5.37 -20.25 41.27
N VAL A 13 4.33 -21.09 41.35
CA VAL A 13 3.58 -21.55 40.18
C VAL A 13 2.82 -20.41 39.52
N LEU A 14 2.22 -19.50 40.29
CA LEU A 14 1.55 -18.31 39.76
C LEU A 14 2.55 -17.33 39.11
N LEU A 15 3.75 -17.17 39.67
CA LEU A 15 4.82 -16.39 39.07
C LEU A 15 5.34 -17.04 37.79
N LEU A 16 5.47 -18.37 37.74
CA LEU A 16 5.89 -19.10 36.55
C LEU A 16 4.82 -19.05 35.45
N LEU A 17 3.54 -19.18 35.80
CA LEU A 17 2.42 -19.01 34.87
C LEU A 17 2.26 -17.56 34.43
N GLY A 18 2.53 -16.59 35.31
CA GLY A 18 2.59 -15.17 34.99
C GLY A 18 3.76 -14.83 34.08
N LEU A 19 4.92 -15.47 34.27
CA LEU A 19 6.12 -15.31 33.44
C LEU A 19 5.96 -16.01 32.09
N VAL A 20 5.41 -17.22 32.04
CA VAL A 20 5.06 -17.92 30.78
C VAL A 20 3.94 -17.18 30.06
N GLY A 21 2.97 -16.64 30.81
CA GLY A 21 1.96 -15.72 30.32
C GLY A 21 2.59 -14.47 29.74
N TYR A 22 3.52 -13.82 30.43
CA TYR A 22 4.25 -12.64 29.95
C TYR A 22 5.23 -12.96 28.80
N LEU A 23 5.78 -14.17 28.70
CA LEU A 23 6.64 -14.57 27.59
C LEU A 23 5.82 -15.05 26.37
N ARG A 24 4.59 -15.54 26.57
CA ARG A 24 3.64 -15.89 25.48
C ARG A 24 2.73 -14.74 25.05
N TYR A 25 2.41 -13.82 25.95
CA TYR A 25 1.48 -12.68 25.76
C TYR A 25 2.13 -11.32 25.94
N GLY A 26 3.34 -11.23 26.48
CA GLY A 26 4.13 -10.01 26.42
C GLY A 26 4.42 -9.76 24.97
N ALA A 27 3.59 -8.88 24.42
CA ALA A 27 3.64 -8.28 23.11
C ALA A 27 4.96 -8.56 22.39
N GLU A 28 4.90 -9.35 21.31
CA GLU A 28 5.83 -9.13 20.21
C GLU A 28 5.72 -7.63 19.88
N ARG A 29 6.58 -6.80 20.47
CA ARG A 29 6.67 -5.38 20.15
C ARG A 29 6.89 -5.36 18.65
N CYS A 30 5.93 -4.84 17.92
CA CYS A 30 6.04 -4.68 16.48
C CYS A 30 7.10 -3.61 16.23
N PRO A 31 8.33 -3.97 15.79
CA PRO A 31 9.41 -2.99 15.71
C PRO A 31 9.06 -1.85 14.75
N CYS A 32 8.16 -2.08 13.80
CA CYS A 32 7.68 -1.09 12.85
C CYS A 32 6.97 0.09 13.52
N LYS A 33 6.20 -0.16 14.60
CA LYS A 33 5.53 0.93 15.30
C LYS A 33 6.53 1.87 15.95
N ASP A 34 7.61 1.32 16.48
CA ASP A 34 8.70 2.08 17.12
C ASP A 34 9.56 2.83 16.07
N ARG A 35 9.48 2.48 14.78
CA ARG A 35 10.16 3.17 13.67
C ARG A 35 9.44 4.45 13.21
N ILE A 36 8.18 4.67 13.61
CA ILE A 36 7.46 5.91 13.27
C ILE A 36 7.90 7.01 14.25
N SER A 37 8.80 7.87 13.79
CA SER A 37 9.30 9.01 14.55
C SER A 37 9.00 10.33 13.87
N TYR A 38 8.43 11.26 14.63
CA TYR A 38 8.18 12.64 14.20
C TYR A 38 9.26 13.62 14.65
N ALA A 39 10.37 13.14 15.22
CA ALA A 39 11.42 14.00 15.77
C ALA A 39 11.95 15.01 14.73
N ASP A 40 12.07 14.59 13.48
CA ASP A 40 12.70 15.37 12.41
C ASP A 40 11.71 16.17 11.55
N VAL A 41 10.42 16.24 11.91
CA VAL A 41 9.46 17.05 11.11
C VAL A 41 9.76 18.55 11.15
N GLY A 42 10.57 19.00 12.10
CA GLY A 42 11.09 20.37 12.20
C GLY A 42 12.29 20.66 11.29
N LEU A 43 12.89 19.65 10.64
CA LEU A 43 14.18 19.74 9.92
C LEU A 43 14.26 20.92 8.94
N ASN A 44 13.16 21.20 8.25
CA ASN A 44 13.07 22.24 7.23
C ASN A 44 12.22 23.47 7.67
N GLN A 45 11.94 23.64 8.96
CA GLN A 45 11.10 24.74 9.47
C GLN A 45 11.80 26.09 9.27
N GLY A 46 11.13 27.04 8.60
CA GLY A 46 11.65 28.37 8.32
C GLY A 46 12.72 28.42 7.21
N LEU A 47 13.09 27.28 6.62
CA LEU A 47 14.10 27.18 5.58
C LEU A 47 13.52 27.02 4.17
N LEU A 48 12.27 26.53 4.06
CA LEU A 48 11.63 26.26 2.79
C LEU A 48 10.93 27.50 2.21
N ASN A 49 11.33 27.87 0.99
CA ASN A 49 10.54 28.74 0.14
C ASN A 49 9.42 27.92 -0.52
N LEU A 50 8.16 28.16 -0.12
CA LEU A 50 7.01 27.38 -0.60
C LEU A 50 6.73 27.58 -2.09
N ASP A 51 6.96 28.78 -2.63
CA ASP A 51 6.80 29.05 -4.08
C ASP A 51 7.73 28.18 -4.91
N ARG A 52 8.99 28.02 -4.46
CA ARG A 52 9.96 27.13 -5.08
C ARG A 52 9.61 25.66 -4.84
N LEU A 53 9.11 25.31 -3.66
CA LEU A 53 8.74 23.93 -3.32
C LEU A 53 7.58 23.43 -4.17
N PHE A 54 6.56 24.27 -4.43
CA PHE A 54 5.34 23.87 -5.14
C PHE A 54 5.30 24.26 -6.61
N ARG A 55 6.39 24.83 -7.15
CA ARG A 55 6.51 25.11 -8.59
C ARG A 55 6.22 23.83 -9.40
N PRO A 56 5.38 23.87 -10.45
CA PRO A 56 5.15 22.72 -11.33
C PRO A 56 6.47 22.18 -11.90
N PRO A 57 6.60 20.85 -12.07
CA PRO A 57 7.78 20.26 -12.70
C PRO A 57 7.81 20.61 -14.19
N ASP A 58 9.01 20.78 -14.73
CA ASP A 58 9.21 20.89 -16.17
C ASP A 58 9.38 19.51 -16.82
N SER A 59 9.33 19.46 -18.15
CA SER A 59 9.46 18.21 -18.90
C SER A 59 10.80 17.51 -18.69
N ALA A 60 11.88 18.26 -18.42
CA ALA A 60 13.20 17.68 -18.14
C ALA A 60 13.21 16.94 -16.80
N THR A 61 12.60 17.53 -15.77
CA THR A 61 12.40 16.89 -14.46
C THR A 61 11.58 15.61 -14.60
N LEU A 62 10.46 15.65 -15.34
CA LEU A 62 9.64 14.47 -15.55
C LEU A 62 10.38 13.38 -16.35
N ALA A 63 11.16 13.75 -17.37
CA ALA A 63 11.96 12.80 -18.13
C ALA A 63 13.05 12.13 -17.28
N ALA A 64 13.68 12.87 -16.36
CA ALA A 64 14.66 12.31 -15.43
C ALA A 64 14.02 11.31 -14.45
N ILE A 65 12.81 11.61 -13.96
CA ILE A 65 12.05 10.68 -13.11
C ILE A 65 11.71 9.40 -13.85
N TRP A 66 11.21 9.49 -15.09
CA TRP A 66 10.96 8.32 -15.92
C TRP A 66 12.21 7.47 -16.10
N HIS A 67 13.34 8.11 -16.43
CA HIS A 67 14.60 7.42 -16.56
C HIS A 67 15.03 6.72 -15.27
N ASP A 68 14.80 7.33 -14.11
CA ASP A 68 15.12 6.74 -12.82
C ASP A 68 14.27 5.49 -12.54
N TRP A 69 12.96 5.57 -12.74
CA TRP A 69 12.06 4.41 -12.60
C TRP A 69 12.38 3.28 -13.59
N ASP A 70 12.77 3.60 -14.82
CA ASP A 70 13.13 2.59 -15.83
C ASP A 70 14.43 1.84 -15.51
N ARG A 71 15.38 2.50 -14.82
CA ARG A 71 16.62 1.83 -14.37
C ARG A 71 16.42 0.94 -13.16
N ASP A 72 15.41 1.23 -12.35
CA ASP A 72 15.26 0.57 -11.06
C ASP A 72 14.65 -0.81 -11.24
N SER A 73 15.47 -1.85 -11.06
CA SER A 73 15.02 -3.22 -11.24
C SER A 73 13.98 -3.55 -10.19
N LEU A 74 12.84 -4.11 -10.60
CA LEU A 74 11.82 -4.66 -9.70
C LEU A 74 12.17 -6.08 -9.19
N THR A 75 13.37 -6.58 -9.46
CA THR A 75 13.81 -7.93 -9.06
C THR A 75 14.15 -8.02 -7.58
N SER A 76 13.57 -8.98 -6.86
CA SER A 76 14.03 -9.29 -5.50
C SER A 76 15.26 -10.21 -5.53
N ASP A 77 16.21 -9.95 -4.63
CA ASP A 77 17.45 -10.72 -4.48
C ASP A 77 17.17 -12.15 -3.98
N SER A 78 16.15 -12.29 -3.13
CA SER A 78 15.65 -13.59 -2.68
C SER A 78 14.19 -13.52 -2.23
N VAL A 79 13.52 -14.67 -2.26
CA VAL A 79 12.13 -14.83 -1.88
C VAL A 79 12.00 -16.03 -0.95
N ARG A 80 11.15 -15.90 0.07
CA ARG A 80 10.78 -16.98 1.00
C ARG A 80 9.27 -17.01 1.17
N MET A 81 8.70 -18.21 1.30
CA MET A 81 7.29 -18.43 1.63
C MET A 81 7.16 -18.99 3.05
N PRO A 82 7.37 -18.16 4.09
CA PRO A 82 7.50 -18.64 5.47
C PRO A 82 6.23 -19.28 6.05
N LEU A 83 5.05 -19.02 5.49
CA LEU A 83 3.80 -19.53 6.04
C LEU A 83 2.72 -19.75 4.97
N ALA A 84 2.09 -20.92 5.02
CA ALA A 84 0.81 -21.20 4.38
C ALA A 84 -0.28 -21.28 5.46
N PHE A 85 -1.45 -20.71 5.20
CA PHE A 85 -2.55 -20.70 6.15
C PHE A 85 -3.90 -20.71 5.45
N SER A 86 -4.94 -21.19 6.15
CA SER A 86 -6.33 -21.04 5.70
C SER A 86 -6.76 -19.59 5.90
N TYR A 87 -7.39 -19.00 4.89
CA TYR A 87 -7.93 -17.65 4.91
C TYR A 87 -9.41 -17.74 4.60
N GLN A 88 -10.27 -17.41 5.58
CA GLN A 88 -11.70 -17.76 5.53
C GLN A 88 -11.89 -19.29 5.37
N ALA A 89 -13.13 -19.77 5.29
CA ALA A 89 -13.39 -21.22 5.31
C ALA A 89 -12.96 -21.93 4.01
N ASP A 90 -12.87 -21.20 2.90
CA ASP A 90 -12.80 -21.74 1.54
C ASP A 90 -11.60 -21.26 0.73
N ARG A 91 -10.71 -20.42 1.31
CA ARG A 91 -9.51 -19.95 0.62
C ARG A 91 -8.23 -20.28 1.40
N LYS A 92 -7.14 -20.40 0.65
CA LYS A 92 -5.79 -20.55 1.18
C LYS A 92 -5.01 -19.26 0.95
N ALA A 93 -4.05 -18.98 1.80
CA ALA A 93 -3.15 -17.85 1.63
C ALA A 93 -1.69 -18.24 1.87
N ARG A 94 -0.79 -17.39 1.41
CA ARG A 94 0.66 -17.47 1.60
C ARG A 94 1.17 -16.14 2.14
N LEU A 95 2.02 -16.22 3.15
CA LEU A 95 2.90 -15.11 3.51
C LEU A 95 4.14 -15.20 2.63
N LEU A 96 4.46 -14.11 1.95
CA LEU A 96 5.70 -13.92 1.21
C LEU A 96 6.61 -12.97 1.99
N ALA A 97 7.91 -13.29 1.99
CA ALA A 97 8.97 -12.40 2.40
C ALA A 97 9.97 -12.31 1.25
N HIS A 98 10.31 -11.10 0.82
CA HIS A 98 11.29 -10.88 -0.23
C HIS A 98 12.30 -9.83 0.20
N TYR A 99 13.47 -9.89 -0.41
CA TYR A 99 14.61 -9.05 -0.06
C TYR A 99 15.07 -8.26 -1.27
N HIS A 100 15.41 -6.99 -1.06
CA HIS A 100 16.03 -6.17 -2.08
C HIS A 100 16.99 -5.19 -1.43
N ALA A 101 18.24 -5.15 -1.92
CA ALA A 101 19.29 -4.29 -1.40
C ALA A 101 19.49 -4.44 0.12
N GLY A 102 19.28 -5.66 0.64
CA GLY A 102 19.37 -5.97 2.07
C GLY A 102 18.12 -5.61 2.90
N GLU A 103 17.15 -4.88 2.34
CA GLU A 103 15.87 -4.60 2.98
C GLU A 103 14.89 -5.76 2.78
N LYS A 104 14.12 -6.09 3.81
CA LYS A 104 13.14 -7.17 3.80
C LYS A 104 11.73 -6.61 3.79
N HIS A 105 10.90 -7.05 2.85
CA HIS A 105 9.49 -6.68 2.76
C HIS A 105 8.59 -7.92 2.79
N TYR A 106 7.41 -7.77 3.39
CA TYR A 106 6.40 -8.82 3.49
C TYR A 106 5.18 -8.52 2.63
N GLY A 107 4.44 -9.58 2.28
CA GLY A 107 3.14 -9.47 1.64
C GLY A 107 2.34 -10.75 1.84
N ALA A 108 1.02 -10.66 1.68
CA ALA A 108 0.16 -11.82 1.62
C ALA A 108 -0.34 -12.05 0.20
N VAL A 109 -0.49 -13.32 -0.17
CA VAL A 109 -1.15 -13.73 -1.40
C VAL A 109 -2.29 -14.66 -1.01
N ILE A 110 -3.52 -14.23 -1.25
CA ILE A 110 -4.73 -15.03 -1.07
C ILE A 110 -4.99 -15.74 -2.39
N LEU A 111 -4.96 -17.06 -2.37
CA LEU A 111 -5.10 -17.93 -3.55
C LEU A 111 -6.57 -18.05 -3.95
N PRO A 112 -6.90 -18.17 -5.24
CA PRO A 112 -8.26 -18.41 -5.72
C PRO A 112 -9.00 -19.48 -4.92
N LYS A 113 -10.32 -19.38 -4.85
CA LYS A 113 -11.16 -20.45 -4.33
C LYS A 113 -10.95 -21.70 -5.18
N ASP A 114 -10.85 -22.86 -4.53
CA ASP A 114 -10.57 -24.14 -5.18
C ASP A 114 -9.32 -24.13 -6.08
N TYR A 115 -8.28 -23.37 -5.67
CA TYR A 115 -7.04 -23.19 -6.41
C TYR A 115 -6.38 -24.51 -6.88
N ASP A 116 -6.11 -24.56 -8.19
CA ASP A 116 -5.33 -25.60 -8.88
C ASP A 116 -4.06 -24.98 -9.48
N SER A 117 -2.89 -25.58 -9.26
CA SER A 117 -1.64 -25.11 -9.84
C SER A 117 -1.56 -25.16 -11.37
N THR A 118 -2.45 -25.93 -12.03
CA THR A 118 -2.54 -26.04 -13.48
C THR A 118 -3.53 -25.04 -14.11
N GLY A 119 -4.31 -24.33 -13.30
CA GLY A 119 -5.26 -23.33 -13.77
C GLY A 119 -4.58 -22.04 -14.23
N HIS A 120 -5.38 -21.16 -14.85
CA HIS A 120 -4.99 -19.82 -15.24
C HIS A 120 -5.94 -18.81 -14.60
N TYR A 121 -5.43 -18.03 -13.64
CA TYR A 121 -6.25 -17.16 -12.81
C TYR A 121 -5.85 -15.69 -12.96
N PRO A 122 -6.82 -14.78 -12.92
CA PRO A 122 -6.54 -13.36 -12.87
C PRO A 122 -5.95 -12.97 -11.50
N LEU A 123 -5.34 -11.79 -11.43
CA LEU A 123 -4.73 -11.28 -10.21
C LEU A 123 -5.17 -9.85 -9.92
N LEU A 124 -5.51 -9.58 -8.67
CA LEU A 124 -5.73 -8.26 -8.14
C LEU A 124 -4.65 -7.91 -7.11
N VAL A 125 -3.96 -6.80 -7.30
CA VAL A 125 -3.19 -6.16 -6.22
C VAL A 125 -4.13 -5.22 -5.45
N TRP A 126 -4.29 -5.47 -4.15
CA TRP A 126 -4.96 -4.55 -3.25
C TRP A 126 -3.95 -3.61 -2.60
N ALA A 127 -3.91 -2.37 -3.09
CA ALA A 127 -3.09 -1.31 -2.53
C ALA A 127 -3.76 -0.73 -1.27
N ASN A 128 -3.18 -1.04 -0.11
CA ASN A 128 -3.75 -0.65 1.18
C ASN A 128 -3.70 0.87 1.40
N GLY A 129 -4.68 1.40 2.15
CA GLY A 129 -4.65 2.78 2.67
C GLY A 129 -3.66 2.98 3.82
N LEU A 130 -3.49 4.23 4.26
CA LEU A 130 -2.53 4.62 5.29
C LEU A 130 -3.20 4.80 6.65
N ASN A 131 -2.63 4.21 7.69
CA ASN A 131 -2.91 4.57 9.07
C ASN A 131 -1.63 5.08 9.73
N GLN A 132 -1.56 6.38 9.94
CA GLN A 132 -0.35 7.04 10.43
C GLN A 132 0.02 6.67 11.88
N ARG A 133 -0.92 6.11 12.64
CA ARG A 133 -0.73 5.72 14.05
C ARG A 133 -0.44 4.24 14.23
N ASP A 134 -0.89 3.43 13.28
CA ASP A 134 -0.75 1.99 13.31
C ASP A 134 -0.25 1.50 11.93
N PRO A 135 1.03 1.12 11.80
CA PRO A 135 1.58 0.63 10.54
C PRO A 135 1.03 -0.75 10.14
N THR A 136 0.13 -1.32 10.93
CA THR A 136 -0.36 -2.68 10.75
C THR A 136 -1.30 -2.80 9.54
N VAL A 137 -1.00 -3.77 8.68
CA VAL A 137 -1.86 -4.23 7.60
C VAL A 137 -2.66 -5.42 8.10
N HIS A 138 -3.99 -5.25 8.19
CA HIS A 138 -4.90 -6.31 8.61
C HIS A 138 -5.54 -6.99 7.40
N LEU A 139 -5.24 -8.28 7.19
CA LEU A 139 -5.85 -9.04 6.10
C LEU A 139 -7.37 -9.19 6.22
N HIS A 140 -7.93 -9.03 7.42
CA HIS A 140 -9.38 -9.07 7.65
C HIS A 140 -10.02 -7.69 7.66
N SER A 141 -9.36 -6.67 7.11
CA SER A 141 -10.01 -5.36 6.90
C SER A 141 -11.24 -5.48 5.99
N ALA A 142 -12.22 -4.60 6.19
CA ALA A 142 -13.48 -4.66 5.44
C ALA A 142 -13.29 -4.61 3.91
N PRO A 143 -12.43 -3.74 3.33
CA PRO A 143 -12.18 -3.72 1.88
C PRO A 143 -11.67 -5.05 1.34
N ILE A 144 -10.65 -5.63 1.97
CA ILE A 144 -10.07 -6.92 1.55
C ILE A 144 -11.14 -8.01 1.61
N GLN A 145 -11.90 -8.08 2.71
CA GLN A 145 -12.95 -9.09 2.85
C GLN A 145 -14.05 -8.96 1.78
N GLN A 146 -14.40 -7.74 1.37
CA GLN A 146 -15.36 -7.53 0.30
C GLN A 146 -14.80 -7.98 -1.04
N LEU A 147 -13.55 -7.60 -1.37
CA LEU A 147 -12.89 -8.01 -2.60
C LEU A 147 -12.71 -9.53 -2.68
N VAL A 148 -12.28 -10.17 -1.58
CA VAL A 148 -12.11 -11.64 -1.52
C VAL A 148 -13.41 -12.38 -1.79
N ARG A 149 -14.54 -11.90 -1.25
CA ARG A 149 -15.86 -12.52 -1.46
C ARG A 149 -16.38 -12.32 -2.88
N GLN A 150 -16.10 -11.17 -3.48
CA GLN A 150 -16.57 -10.89 -4.83
C GLN A 150 -15.68 -11.58 -5.88
N LEU A 151 -14.36 -11.57 -5.69
CA LEU A 151 -13.39 -12.05 -6.68
C LEU A 151 -12.85 -13.44 -6.27
N GLU A 152 -13.73 -14.45 -6.27
CA GLU A 152 -13.40 -15.81 -5.83
C GLU A 152 -12.31 -16.46 -6.68
N GLU A 153 -12.29 -16.15 -7.98
CA GLU A 153 -11.35 -16.67 -8.98
C GLU A 153 -10.01 -15.93 -9.02
N TYR A 154 -9.85 -14.83 -8.29
CA TYR A 154 -8.65 -13.98 -8.38
C TYR A 154 -7.61 -14.39 -7.34
N PHE A 155 -6.34 -14.37 -7.72
CA PHE A 155 -5.29 -14.10 -6.73
C PHE A 155 -5.48 -12.70 -6.16
N ILE A 156 -5.39 -12.54 -4.83
CA ILE A 156 -5.42 -11.21 -4.20
C ILE A 156 -4.10 -11.00 -3.46
N VAL A 157 -3.31 -10.05 -3.95
CA VAL A 157 -2.00 -9.68 -3.40
C VAL A 157 -2.16 -8.48 -2.49
N VAL A 158 -1.70 -8.61 -1.25
CA VAL A 158 -1.81 -7.58 -0.21
C VAL A 158 -0.41 -7.23 0.28
N PRO A 159 0.19 -6.13 -0.19
CA PRO A 159 1.50 -5.70 0.26
C PRO A 159 1.51 -5.18 1.71
N SER A 160 2.62 -5.43 2.40
CA SER A 160 3.05 -4.66 3.57
C SER A 160 4.22 -3.79 3.14
N TYR A 161 3.94 -2.53 2.82
CA TYR A 161 4.95 -1.59 2.34
C TYR A 161 6.06 -1.34 3.35
N ARG A 162 7.12 -0.66 2.92
CA ARG A 162 8.22 -0.23 3.77
C ARG A 162 7.74 0.45 5.05
N GLY A 163 8.30 0.01 6.17
CA GLY A 163 7.91 0.44 7.51
C GLY A 163 6.52 -0.02 7.99
N GLN A 164 5.77 -0.81 7.21
CA GLN A 164 4.52 -1.44 7.63
C GLN A 164 4.74 -2.81 8.28
N ALA A 165 3.71 -3.31 8.98
CA ALA A 165 3.71 -4.67 9.51
C ALA A 165 2.48 -5.44 9.06
N LEU A 166 2.67 -6.59 8.42
CA LEU A 166 1.56 -7.49 8.11
C LEU A 166 1.17 -8.28 9.37
N GLU A 167 -0.10 -8.23 9.76
CA GLU A 167 -0.59 -8.99 10.92
C GLU A 167 -1.33 -10.27 10.48
N LEU A 168 -0.84 -11.41 10.96
CA LEU A 168 -1.42 -12.73 10.74
C LEU A 168 -1.45 -13.50 12.06
N ASN A 169 -2.60 -14.05 12.44
CA ASN A 169 -2.75 -14.85 13.66
C ASN A 169 -2.14 -14.19 14.91
N ARG A 170 -2.36 -12.87 15.07
CA ARG A 170 -1.83 -12.04 16.17
C ARG A 170 -0.30 -11.86 16.19
N ARG A 171 0.40 -12.34 15.16
CA ARG A 171 1.82 -12.13 14.92
C ARG A 171 2.01 -11.04 13.87
N ARG A 172 3.05 -10.21 14.04
CA ARG A 172 3.35 -9.09 13.13
C ARG A 172 4.66 -9.32 12.39
N TYR A 173 4.60 -9.21 11.07
CA TYR A 173 5.72 -9.39 10.16
C TYR A 173 6.13 -8.02 9.60
N CYS A 174 7.26 -7.53 10.09
CA CYS A 174 7.71 -6.16 9.87
C CYS A 174 8.54 -5.99 8.60
N SER A 175 8.04 -5.17 7.68
CA SER A 175 8.78 -4.69 6.51
C SER A 175 9.78 -3.59 6.93
N ASP A 176 10.98 -3.64 6.37
CA ASP A 176 12.03 -2.64 6.58
C ASP A 176 11.78 -1.34 5.81
N GLY A 177 12.69 -0.38 5.89
CA GLY A 177 12.53 0.93 5.24
C GLY A 177 11.69 1.97 6.01
N PHE A 178 11.56 3.14 5.40
CA PHE A 178 10.96 4.33 6.01
C PHE A 178 9.45 4.41 5.78
N PHE A 179 8.66 4.35 6.85
CA PHE A 179 7.19 4.41 6.79
C PHE A 179 6.63 5.70 6.14
N GLY A 180 7.38 6.81 6.18
CA GLY A 180 6.97 8.07 5.54
C GLY A 180 7.18 8.09 4.03
N ASP A 181 7.85 7.10 3.45
CA ASP A 181 7.92 6.90 2.00
C ASP A 181 6.67 6.15 1.51
N ALA A 182 5.52 6.81 1.72
CA ALA A 182 4.20 6.20 1.69
C ALA A 182 3.58 6.12 0.29
N PHE A 183 4.24 6.63 -0.75
CA PHE A 183 3.66 6.74 -2.10
C PHE A 183 4.61 6.14 -3.13
N ASP A 184 5.66 6.86 -3.55
CA ASP A 184 6.63 6.35 -4.53
C ASP A 184 7.29 5.05 -4.07
N GLY A 185 7.91 5.04 -2.89
CA GLY A 185 8.50 3.82 -2.33
C GLY A 185 7.49 2.69 -2.09
N ALA A 186 6.30 3.02 -1.59
CA ALA A 186 5.22 2.05 -1.45
C ALA A 186 4.80 1.44 -2.81
N THR A 187 4.95 2.19 -3.91
CA THR A 187 4.70 1.71 -5.27
C THR A 187 5.77 0.73 -5.71
N ASP A 188 7.05 0.98 -5.42
CA ASP A 188 8.13 -0.01 -5.66
C ASP A 188 7.83 -1.32 -4.95
N ASP A 189 7.41 -1.23 -3.69
CA ASP A 189 7.12 -2.40 -2.86
C ASP A 189 5.93 -3.19 -3.41
N ALA A 190 4.90 -2.49 -3.92
CA ALA A 190 3.74 -3.10 -4.56
C ALA A 190 4.12 -3.84 -5.86
N LEU A 191 4.87 -3.16 -6.75
CA LEU A 191 5.34 -3.70 -8.02
C LEU A 191 6.28 -4.89 -7.81
N ARG A 192 7.23 -4.77 -6.87
CA ARG A 192 8.16 -5.84 -6.55
C ARG A 192 7.43 -7.06 -5.96
N LEU A 193 6.44 -6.85 -5.09
CA LEU A 193 5.62 -7.97 -4.59
C LEU A 193 4.79 -8.62 -5.71
N LEU A 194 4.29 -7.83 -6.65
CA LEU A 194 3.61 -8.35 -7.84
C LEU A 194 4.56 -9.24 -8.67
N GLU A 195 5.78 -8.78 -8.99
CA GLU A 195 6.78 -9.58 -9.71
C GLU A 195 7.14 -10.87 -8.96
N VAL A 196 7.41 -10.75 -7.66
CA VAL A 196 7.69 -11.91 -6.80
C VAL A 196 6.53 -12.90 -6.85
N THR A 197 5.30 -12.42 -6.76
CA THR A 197 4.11 -13.28 -6.78
C THR A 197 3.98 -14.00 -8.12
N LYS A 198 4.14 -13.30 -9.26
CA LYS A 198 4.15 -13.91 -10.59
C LYS A 198 5.22 -15.01 -10.72
N GLY A 199 6.42 -14.77 -10.15
CA GLY A 199 7.50 -15.77 -10.13
C GLY A 199 7.24 -16.99 -9.24
N GLN A 200 6.36 -16.88 -8.23
CA GLN A 200 6.04 -18.01 -7.34
C GLN A 200 4.83 -18.84 -7.78
N PHE A 201 3.92 -18.28 -8.60
CA PHE A 201 2.71 -18.97 -9.04
C PHE A 201 2.56 -18.89 -10.56
N SER A 202 2.98 -19.95 -11.25
CA SER A 202 2.87 -20.08 -12.71
C SER A 202 1.44 -20.10 -13.25
N SER A 203 0.46 -20.29 -12.37
CA SER A 203 -0.97 -20.28 -12.65
C SER A 203 -1.57 -18.87 -12.73
N ILE A 204 -0.78 -17.83 -12.45
CA ILE A 204 -1.20 -16.44 -12.67
C ILE A 204 -1.18 -16.14 -14.15
N ASP A 205 -2.32 -15.69 -14.66
CA ASP A 205 -2.44 -15.16 -16.00
C ASP A 205 -1.96 -13.70 -16.03
N THR A 206 -0.79 -13.49 -16.63
CA THR A 206 -0.16 -12.16 -16.69
C THR A 206 -0.91 -11.18 -17.59
N GLN A 207 -1.85 -11.65 -18.40
CA GLN A 207 -2.72 -10.81 -19.23
C GLN A 207 -3.98 -10.33 -18.49
N ARG A 208 -4.21 -10.78 -17.25
CA ARG A 208 -5.42 -10.46 -16.47
C ARG A 208 -5.08 -9.95 -15.06
N ILE A 209 -4.26 -8.90 -15.03
CA ILE A 209 -3.80 -8.26 -13.79
C ILE A 209 -4.49 -6.90 -13.63
N ALA A 210 -5.04 -6.63 -12.44
CA ALA A 210 -5.53 -5.33 -12.04
C ALA A 210 -4.93 -4.88 -10.70
N VAL A 211 -5.01 -3.58 -10.44
CA VAL A 211 -4.74 -2.98 -9.13
C VAL A 211 -5.94 -2.19 -8.66
N CYS A 212 -6.25 -2.27 -7.36
CA CYS A 212 -7.29 -1.47 -6.71
C CYS A 212 -6.77 -0.92 -5.39
N GLY A 213 -7.04 0.35 -5.10
CA GLY A 213 -6.65 0.93 -3.84
C GLY A 213 -7.55 2.08 -3.37
N LEU A 214 -7.52 2.32 -2.06
CA LEU A 214 -8.28 3.36 -1.38
C LEU A 214 -7.34 4.31 -0.62
N SER A 215 -7.62 5.62 -0.66
CA SER A 215 -6.82 6.65 0.03
C SER A 215 -5.38 6.65 -0.49
N ARG A 216 -4.36 6.55 0.37
CA ARG A 216 -2.96 6.26 -0.06
C ARG A 216 -2.90 5.15 -1.11
N GLY A 217 -3.71 4.10 -0.95
CA GLY A 217 -3.77 2.98 -1.89
C GLY A 217 -4.24 3.40 -3.28
N GLY A 218 -5.14 4.39 -3.38
CA GLY A 218 -5.55 4.95 -4.67
C GLY A 218 -4.39 5.66 -5.38
N THR A 219 -3.57 6.41 -4.64
CA THR A 219 -2.33 6.99 -5.17
C THR A 219 -1.37 5.91 -5.66
N VAL A 220 -1.12 4.88 -4.83
CA VAL A 220 -0.23 3.76 -5.21
C VAL A 220 -0.77 3.01 -6.42
N ALA A 221 -2.07 2.76 -6.52
CA ALA A 221 -2.68 2.14 -7.69
C ALA A 221 -2.42 2.95 -8.97
N LEU A 222 -2.51 4.29 -8.87
CA LEU A 222 -2.19 5.15 -10.00
C LEU A 222 -0.69 5.14 -10.33
N LEU A 223 0.19 5.20 -9.34
CA LEU A 223 1.63 5.14 -9.62
C LEU A 223 2.05 3.78 -10.20
N MET A 224 1.41 2.68 -9.76
CA MET A 224 1.58 1.36 -10.38
C MET A 224 1.15 1.36 -11.85
N GLY A 225 -0.04 1.92 -12.16
CA GLY A 225 -0.51 2.07 -13.54
C GLY A 225 0.43 2.90 -14.42
N ALA A 226 1.04 3.95 -13.86
CA ALA A 226 2.01 4.75 -14.60
C ALA A 226 3.28 3.96 -14.96
N ARG A 227 3.71 3.05 -14.07
CA ARG A 227 5.01 2.37 -14.13
C ARG A 227 4.95 0.96 -14.69
N ASP A 228 3.78 0.34 -14.76
CA ASP A 228 3.57 -0.99 -15.31
C ASP A 228 2.44 -0.99 -16.34
N THR A 229 2.82 -0.91 -17.61
CA THR A 229 1.91 -0.93 -18.76
C THR A 229 1.26 -2.29 -19.01
N SER A 230 1.68 -3.35 -18.30
CA SER A 230 1.08 -4.69 -18.43
C SER A 230 -0.21 -4.86 -17.63
N LEU A 231 -0.48 -3.98 -16.66
CA LEU A 231 -1.74 -3.96 -15.93
C LEU A 231 -2.90 -3.71 -16.91
N ARG A 232 -4.04 -4.38 -16.71
CA ARG A 232 -5.23 -4.19 -17.56
C ARG A 232 -6.22 -3.19 -16.99
N GLY A 233 -6.30 -3.11 -15.66
CA GLY A 233 -7.23 -2.25 -14.96
C GLY A 233 -6.61 -1.61 -13.72
N VAL A 234 -6.86 -0.31 -13.56
CA VAL A 234 -6.46 0.47 -12.39
C VAL A 234 -7.73 1.02 -11.75
N VAL A 235 -7.93 0.76 -10.45
CA VAL A 235 -9.01 1.35 -9.67
C VAL A 235 -8.44 2.22 -8.57
N ALA A 236 -8.70 3.52 -8.65
CA ALA A 236 -8.24 4.51 -7.68
C ALA A 236 -9.42 5.13 -6.95
N ILE A 237 -9.51 4.90 -5.64
CA ILE A 237 -10.61 5.38 -4.80
C ILE A 237 -10.06 6.39 -3.79
N ALA A 238 -10.61 7.60 -3.77
CA ALA A 238 -10.29 8.65 -2.81
C ALA A 238 -8.78 8.93 -2.66
N GLY A 239 -8.01 8.81 -3.75
CA GLY A 239 -6.55 8.92 -3.73
C GLY A 239 -6.08 10.36 -3.96
N PRO A 240 -5.19 10.92 -3.13
CA PRO A 240 -4.51 12.17 -3.47
C PRO A 240 -3.60 11.98 -4.70
N THR A 241 -3.55 12.98 -5.56
CA THR A 241 -2.91 12.90 -6.90
C THR A 241 -1.86 13.99 -7.13
N ASN A 242 -1.91 15.08 -6.37
CA ASN A 242 -0.95 16.18 -6.43
C ASN A 242 -0.49 16.63 -5.04
N PHE A 243 0.76 16.30 -4.70
CA PHE A 243 1.40 16.76 -3.47
C PHE A 243 2.22 18.03 -3.65
N LEU A 244 2.47 18.52 -4.87
CA LEU A 244 2.97 19.87 -5.10
C LEU A 244 1.84 20.90 -4.91
N SER A 245 1.25 20.91 -3.73
CA SER A 245 0.07 21.69 -3.39
C SER A 245 0.20 22.26 -1.98
N GLU A 246 0.06 23.58 -1.90
CA GLU A 246 0.05 24.27 -0.60
C GLU A 246 -1.18 23.87 0.23
N ASP A 247 -2.34 23.62 -0.39
CA ASP A 247 -3.52 23.11 0.32
C ASP A 247 -3.21 21.76 0.97
N MET A 248 -2.63 20.82 0.23
CA MET A 248 -2.26 19.50 0.76
C MET A 248 -1.22 19.60 1.88
N PHE A 249 -0.23 20.49 1.72
CA PHE A 249 0.75 20.78 2.76
C PHE A 249 0.10 21.31 4.05
N ARG A 250 -0.78 22.32 3.94
CA ARG A 250 -1.45 22.92 5.11
C ARG A 250 -2.44 21.96 5.75
N ARG A 251 -3.23 21.24 4.95
CA ARG A 251 -4.25 20.27 5.38
C ARG A 251 -3.65 19.13 6.19
N HIS A 252 -2.55 18.55 5.72
CA HIS A 252 -1.94 17.38 6.36
C HIS A 252 -0.77 17.71 7.29
N ASN A 253 -0.23 18.93 7.20
CA ASN A 253 0.82 19.52 8.05
C ASN A 253 1.84 18.49 8.56
N LEU A 254 1.71 18.02 9.81
CA LEU A 254 2.64 17.08 10.43
C LEU A 254 2.88 15.82 9.60
N GLN A 255 1.82 15.26 8.99
CA GLN A 255 1.95 14.09 8.12
C GLN A 255 2.73 14.43 6.85
N TYR A 256 2.42 15.55 6.19
CA TYR A 256 3.15 15.97 4.99
C TYR A 256 4.63 16.19 5.30
N ARG A 257 4.93 16.88 6.40
CA ARG A 257 6.30 17.15 6.85
C ARG A 257 7.06 15.86 7.14
N TYR A 258 6.41 14.90 7.79
CA TYR A 258 6.98 13.56 8.01
C TYR A 258 7.26 12.82 6.70
N GLN A 259 6.34 12.85 5.75
CA GLN A 259 6.48 12.08 4.51
C GLN A 259 7.55 12.67 3.58
N PHE A 260 7.57 14.00 3.44
CA PHE A 260 8.37 14.66 2.40
C PHE A 260 9.55 15.49 2.92
N LEU A 261 9.50 15.98 4.16
CA LEU A 261 10.41 17.02 4.65
C LEU A 261 11.29 16.60 5.84
N SER A 262 11.24 15.34 6.27
CA SER A 262 11.94 14.88 7.48
C SER A 262 13.19 14.03 7.22
N ARG A 263 13.59 13.87 5.95
CA ARG A 263 14.72 12.98 5.57
C ARG A 263 15.80 13.64 4.72
N SER A 264 15.51 14.78 4.10
CA SER A 264 16.49 15.56 3.34
C SER A 264 16.29 17.06 3.62
N THR A 265 17.36 17.83 3.52
CA THR A 265 17.35 19.30 3.48
C THR A 265 17.62 19.82 2.06
N ASP A 266 17.93 18.95 1.10
CA ASP A 266 18.09 19.33 -0.30
C ASP A 266 16.71 19.50 -0.94
N LEU A 267 16.44 20.71 -1.42
CA LEU A 267 15.17 21.03 -2.08
C LEU A 267 14.94 20.19 -3.35
N THR A 268 16.00 19.79 -4.03
CA THR A 268 15.94 18.94 -5.23
C THR A 268 15.40 17.57 -4.87
N ASP A 269 15.99 16.90 -3.88
CA ASP A 269 15.55 15.58 -3.40
C ASP A 269 14.12 15.63 -2.85
N ILE A 270 13.81 16.68 -2.08
CA ILE A 270 12.46 16.88 -1.53
C ILE A 270 11.45 16.99 -2.67
N ARG A 271 11.73 17.82 -3.67
CA ARG A 271 10.82 18.02 -4.82
C ARG A 271 10.71 16.76 -5.65
N ASP A 272 11.81 16.08 -5.94
CA ASP A 272 11.83 14.81 -6.68
C ASP A 272 10.89 13.79 -6.02
N LYS A 273 11.02 13.61 -4.70
CA LYS A 273 10.13 12.71 -3.93
C LYS A 273 8.66 13.11 -4.01
N ILE A 274 8.35 14.42 -3.89
CA ILE A 274 6.97 14.91 -3.97
C ILE A 274 6.38 14.67 -5.38
N ILE A 275 7.17 14.92 -6.43
CA ILE A 275 6.76 14.73 -7.82
C ILE A 275 6.52 13.26 -8.10
N LYS A 276 7.47 12.37 -7.77
CA LYS A 276 7.33 10.90 -7.88
C LYS A 276 6.11 10.36 -7.14
N SER A 277 5.71 11.03 -6.06
CA SER A 277 4.52 10.68 -5.28
C SER A 277 3.20 11.23 -5.83
N SER A 278 3.21 12.02 -6.92
CA SER A 278 2.07 12.76 -7.46
C SER A 278 1.62 12.22 -8.83
N PRO A 279 0.66 11.27 -8.88
CA PRO A 279 0.16 10.65 -10.11
C PRO A 279 -0.25 11.60 -11.25
N VAL A 280 -0.71 12.81 -10.91
CA VAL A 280 -1.19 13.81 -11.88
C VAL A 280 -0.13 14.20 -12.92
N TYR A 281 1.16 13.95 -12.67
CA TYR A 281 2.22 14.26 -13.63
C TYR A 281 2.56 13.10 -14.58
N PHE A 282 1.91 11.94 -14.42
CA PHE A 282 2.25 10.71 -15.13
C PHE A 282 1.05 10.02 -15.80
N ILE A 283 -0.17 10.43 -15.45
CA ILE A 283 -1.40 9.76 -15.89
C ILE A 283 -1.60 9.78 -17.43
N GLU A 284 -1.02 10.75 -18.12
CA GLU A 284 -1.14 10.87 -19.58
C GLU A 284 -0.56 9.67 -20.34
N ARG A 285 0.26 8.85 -19.70
CA ARG A 285 0.88 7.67 -20.32
C ARG A 285 0.11 6.37 -20.12
N TYR A 286 -1.11 6.40 -19.59
CA TYR A 286 -1.87 5.18 -19.30
C TYR A 286 -2.39 4.49 -20.58
N PRO A 287 -1.94 3.26 -20.89
CA PRO A 287 -2.65 2.40 -21.85
C PRO A 287 -3.78 1.58 -21.21
N GLN A 288 -3.91 1.58 -19.89
CA GLN A 288 -4.81 0.71 -19.14
C GLN A 288 -6.22 1.29 -19.01
N ALA A 289 -7.18 0.42 -18.69
CA ALA A 289 -8.47 0.89 -18.20
C ALA A 289 -8.32 1.56 -16.83
N LEU A 290 -8.97 2.69 -16.61
CA LEU A 290 -8.97 3.40 -15.32
C LEU A 290 -10.39 3.64 -14.80
N LEU A 291 -10.64 3.20 -13.57
CA LEU A 291 -11.79 3.61 -12.76
C LEU A 291 -11.33 4.54 -11.64
N LEU A 292 -11.72 5.80 -11.72
CA LEU A 292 -11.48 6.81 -10.70
C LEU A 292 -12.75 7.04 -9.89
N ILE A 293 -12.69 6.92 -8.56
CA ILE A 293 -13.85 7.13 -7.68
C ILE A 293 -13.49 8.15 -6.60
N GLN A 294 -14.31 9.19 -6.43
CA GLN A 294 -14.09 10.22 -5.41
C GLN A 294 -15.40 10.68 -4.79
N GLY A 295 -15.38 10.90 -3.47
CA GLY A 295 -16.46 11.55 -2.75
C GLY A 295 -16.33 13.06 -2.80
N ARG A 296 -17.38 13.77 -3.21
CA ARG A 296 -17.47 15.24 -3.25
C ARG A 296 -17.35 15.85 -1.86
N ASN A 297 -17.82 15.14 -0.84
CA ASN A 297 -17.81 15.59 0.55
C ASN A 297 -16.59 15.08 1.34
N ASP A 298 -15.57 14.55 0.66
CA ASP A 298 -14.35 14.06 1.29
C ASP A 298 -13.56 15.21 1.96
N LYS A 299 -13.42 15.11 3.29
CA LYS A 299 -12.70 16.08 4.11
C LYS A 299 -11.22 15.74 4.28
N ILE A 300 -10.80 14.54 3.87
CA ILE A 300 -9.41 14.10 3.93
C ILE A 300 -8.74 14.41 2.60
N VAL A 301 -9.31 13.96 1.49
CA VAL A 301 -8.77 14.18 0.14
C VAL A 301 -9.76 15.05 -0.64
N PRO A 302 -9.43 16.32 -0.95
CA PRO A 302 -10.34 17.19 -1.67
C PRO A 302 -10.66 16.65 -3.07
N VAL A 303 -11.89 16.88 -3.53
CA VAL A 303 -12.38 16.40 -4.84
C VAL A 303 -11.52 16.86 -6.02
N ASP A 304 -10.88 18.02 -5.90
CA ASP A 304 -9.99 18.59 -6.92
C ASP A 304 -8.82 17.65 -7.27
N GLN A 305 -8.43 16.75 -6.37
CA GLN A 305 -7.43 15.72 -6.65
C GLN A 305 -7.92 14.75 -7.74
N ALA A 306 -9.20 14.39 -7.74
CA ALA A 306 -9.79 13.57 -8.79
C ALA A 306 -10.11 14.40 -10.04
N THR A 307 -10.61 15.63 -9.88
CA THR A 307 -10.91 16.53 -11.00
C THR A 307 -9.67 16.77 -11.88
N ALA A 308 -8.49 16.97 -11.28
CA ALA A 308 -7.25 17.16 -12.03
C ALA A 308 -6.87 15.96 -12.92
N ILE A 309 -7.19 14.73 -12.49
CA ILE A 309 -7.00 13.54 -13.33
C ILE A 309 -8.05 13.48 -14.45
N MET A 310 -9.29 13.81 -14.13
CA MET A 310 -10.39 13.82 -15.10
C MET A 310 -10.11 14.80 -16.24
N GLU A 311 -9.60 15.99 -15.94
CA GLU A 311 -9.23 17.01 -16.93
C GLU A 311 -8.14 16.51 -17.89
N GLN A 312 -7.13 15.79 -17.38
CA GLN A 312 -6.05 15.26 -18.23
C GLN A 312 -6.47 14.06 -19.09
N LEU A 313 -7.49 13.32 -18.66
CA LEU A 313 -8.00 12.14 -19.36
C LEU A 313 -9.32 12.40 -20.09
N GLU A 314 -9.74 13.65 -20.23
CA GLU A 314 -10.97 14.01 -20.93
C GLU A 314 -10.95 13.46 -22.36
N GLY A 315 -12.02 12.76 -22.74
CA GLY A 315 -12.15 12.14 -24.07
C GLY A 315 -11.30 10.90 -24.31
N ARG A 316 -10.58 10.37 -23.30
CA ARG A 316 -9.83 9.11 -23.42
C ARG A 316 -10.68 7.89 -23.02
N ASP A 317 -10.39 6.75 -23.63
CA ASP A 317 -11.01 5.45 -23.38
C ASP A 317 -9.91 4.37 -23.29
N PRO A 318 -9.95 3.40 -22.35
CA PRO A 318 -10.97 3.16 -21.34
C PRO A 318 -10.78 3.96 -20.04
N PHE A 319 -11.59 5.00 -19.84
CA PHE A 319 -11.59 5.81 -18.61
C PHE A 319 -13.02 6.00 -18.10
N THR A 320 -13.21 5.76 -16.80
CA THR A 320 -14.46 5.98 -16.09
C THR A 320 -14.19 6.75 -14.81
N ALA A 321 -14.89 7.87 -14.60
CA ALA A 321 -14.85 8.63 -13.36
C ALA A 321 -16.21 8.63 -12.68
N LEU A 322 -16.23 8.36 -11.37
CA LEU A 322 -17.42 8.35 -10.52
C LEU A 322 -17.25 9.33 -9.37
N ILE A 323 -17.87 10.50 -9.49
CA ILE A 323 -17.97 11.49 -8.42
C ILE A 323 -19.32 11.33 -7.73
N ASN A 324 -19.33 11.03 -6.43
CA ASN A 324 -20.56 10.84 -5.63
C ASN A 324 -20.59 11.78 -4.42
N ASP A 325 -21.71 11.84 -3.70
CA ASP A 325 -21.85 12.74 -2.54
C ASP A 325 -21.30 12.16 -1.22
N ASN A 326 -20.57 11.04 -1.26
CA ASN A 326 -19.97 10.45 -0.06
C ASN A 326 -18.76 11.27 0.45
N GLY A 327 -18.30 10.92 1.65
CA GLY A 327 -17.02 11.36 2.20
C GLY A 327 -15.85 10.45 1.78
N HIS A 328 -14.84 10.35 2.65
CA HIS A 328 -13.63 9.55 2.38
C HIS A 328 -13.86 8.02 2.36
N ALA A 329 -14.93 7.55 3.02
CA ALA A 329 -15.23 6.13 3.09
C ALA A 329 -15.91 5.63 1.81
N PHE A 330 -15.63 4.38 1.44
CA PHE A 330 -16.23 3.71 0.29
C PHE A 330 -16.81 2.34 0.65
N SER A 331 -17.98 2.03 0.10
CA SER A 331 -18.72 0.80 0.43
C SER A 331 -19.26 0.03 -0.77
N ASN A 332 -19.30 0.61 -1.99
CA ASN A 332 -19.86 -0.05 -3.17
C ASN A 332 -18.83 -0.99 -3.85
N TRP A 333 -18.34 -1.96 -3.10
CA TRP A 333 -17.39 -2.97 -3.58
C TRP A 333 -17.92 -3.89 -4.69
N PRO A 334 -19.23 -4.21 -4.79
CA PRO A 334 -19.76 -4.94 -5.94
C PRO A 334 -19.51 -4.23 -7.27
N LEU A 335 -19.67 -2.90 -7.33
CA LEU A 335 -19.35 -2.11 -8.53
C LEU A 335 -17.89 -2.25 -8.93
N VAL A 336 -16.98 -2.14 -7.95
CA VAL A 336 -15.52 -2.24 -8.18
C VAL A 336 -15.15 -3.63 -8.68
N ALA A 337 -15.68 -4.68 -8.05
CA ALA A 337 -15.39 -6.05 -8.46
C ALA A 337 -15.92 -6.34 -9.88
N GLU A 338 -17.12 -5.88 -10.21
CA GLU A 338 -17.68 -6.06 -11.55
C GLU A 338 -16.86 -5.31 -12.60
N TRP A 339 -16.48 -4.06 -12.32
CA TRP A 339 -15.62 -3.30 -13.22
C TRP A 339 -14.27 -4.00 -13.45
N ILE A 340 -13.63 -4.51 -12.38
CA ILE A 340 -12.39 -5.29 -12.49
C ILE A 340 -12.62 -6.48 -13.42
N ARG A 341 -13.64 -7.31 -13.16
CA ARG A 341 -13.93 -8.48 -14.00
C ARG A 341 -14.12 -8.12 -15.46
N GLN A 342 -14.76 -7.01 -15.79
CA GLN A 342 -14.99 -6.60 -17.18
C GLN A 342 -13.69 -6.24 -17.92
N HIS A 343 -12.70 -5.70 -17.20
CA HIS A 343 -11.45 -5.21 -17.79
C HIS A 343 -10.27 -6.19 -17.66
N THR A 344 -10.45 -7.28 -16.90
CA THR A 344 -9.50 -8.40 -16.80
C THR A 344 -10.13 -9.73 -17.26
N ARG A 345 -11.02 -9.71 -18.26
CA ARG A 345 -11.58 -10.94 -18.86
C ARG A 345 -10.56 -11.71 -19.67
#